data_AF-A0A952ZCY2-F1
#
_entry.id   AF-A0A952ZCY2-F1
#
_cell.length_a   1.000
_cell.length_b   1.000
_cell.length_c   1.000
_cell.angle_alpha   90.00
_cell.angle_beta   90.00
_cell.angle_gamma   90.00
#
_symmetry.space_group_name_H-M   'P 1'
#
loop_
_entity.id
_entity.type
_entity.pdbx_description
1 polymer ?
#
loop_
_entity_poly.entity_id
_entity_poly.type
_entity_poly.pdbx_seq_one_letter_code
_entity_poly.pdbx_strand_id
1 'polypeptide(L)'
;MRSLALLTLLLLVPALQPVHAATDVKAKPSATANKRADAAAAKRKAPLQPVATAPVVTAAGEGQAGFVHFWLITAPDGEQEIQVGIELPDQRIAWSFPGLGVHLAPFIADGEVDVHGRYYKVQHLYGLRPHAGDAAMRTLRGALMQRVTALVRKRVPYCELNGVTAELCMSCMGFVSQVLFPGRTPAYANFPRDFPRIAGADYHTTEDLLLYLTGLHALPDMAARQRRIAALGGPPALQEELARLSPYLADEVPTVTARAKATVKRPPRPGPKSAVRRAG
;
A
#
# COMPACT_ATOMS: atom_id res chain seq x y z
N MET A 1 -18.47 -17.72 -50.86
CA MET A 1 -18.06 -19.02 -51.43
C MET A 1 -16.82 -19.48 -50.69
N ARG A 2 -16.80 -20.77 -50.28
CA ARG A 2 -15.76 -21.52 -49.53
C ARG A 2 -15.63 -21.13 -48.05
N SER A 3 -15.50 -22.00 -47.04
CA SER A 3 -15.77 -23.44 -46.74
C SER A 3 -15.19 -23.64 -45.32
N LEU A 4 -15.99 -23.88 -44.28
CA LEU A 4 -16.29 -25.17 -43.62
C LEU A 4 -15.11 -25.91 -42.93
N ALA A 5 -15.18 -26.06 -41.60
CA ALA A 5 -14.76 -27.19 -40.72
C ALA A 5 -14.68 -26.64 -39.27
N LEU A 6 -15.64 -26.82 -38.36
CA LEU A 6 -16.17 -28.04 -37.73
C LEU A 6 -15.08 -29.04 -37.31
N LEU A 7 -14.66 -28.99 -36.04
CA LEU A 7 -14.19 -30.19 -35.34
C LEU A 7 -14.62 -30.15 -33.87
N THR A 8 -15.65 -30.95 -33.61
CA THR A 8 -16.16 -31.36 -32.31
C THR A 8 -15.23 -32.44 -31.75
N LEU A 9 -14.80 -32.34 -30.49
CA LEU A 9 -14.23 -33.49 -29.78
C LEU A 9 -14.83 -33.59 -28.37
N LEU A 10 -15.84 -34.44 -28.26
CA LEU A 10 -16.27 -35.07 -26.99
C LEU A 10 -15.19 -36.09 -26.58
N LEU A 11 -14.80 -36.09 -25.31
CA LEU A 11 -14.24 -37.29 -24.67
C LEU A 11 -14.89 -37.51 -23.30
N LEU A 12 -15.34 -38.76 -23.16
CA LEU A 12 -16.05 -39.36 -22.04
C LEU A 12 -15.15 -39.65 -20.84
N VAL A 13 -15.83 -39.71 -19.69
CA VAL A 13 -15.43 -40.14 -18.34
C VAL A 13 -15.05 -41.65 -18.32
N PRO A 14 -14.24 -42.11 -17.36
CA PRO A 14 -14.84 -42.91 -16.29
C PRO A 14 -14.36 -42.55 -14.88
N ALA A 15 -15.30 -42.70 -13.96
CA ALA A 15 -15.10 -42.69 -12.51
C ALA A 15 -14.32 -43.94 -12.06
N LEU A 16 -13.48 -43.78 -11.04
CA LEU A 16 -13.02 -44.88 -10.19
C LEU A 16 -12.92 -44.41 -8.74
N GLN A 17 -13.40 -45.32 -7.89
CA GLN A 17 -13.84 -45.16 -6.50
C GLN A 17 -12.70 -45.11 -5.47
N PRO A 18 -13.00 -44.73 -4.21
CA PRO A 18 -12.03 -44.63 -3.13
C PRO A 18 -11.71 -46.00 -2.52
N VAL A 19 -10.44 -46.24 -2.22
CA VAL A 19 -10.02 -47.37 -1.37
C VAL A 19 -9.86 -46.87 0.06
N HIS A 20 -10.73 -47.37 0.94
CA HIS A 20 -10.52 -47.36 2.38
C HIS A 20 -9.51 -48.45 2.73
N ALA A 21 -8.52 -48.12 3.54
CA ALA A 21 -7.83 -49.09 4.39
C ALA A 21 -7.49 -48.43 5.71
N ALA A 22 -8.28 -48.78 6.73
CA ALA A 22 -7.98 -48.55 8.13
C ALA A 22 -6.99 -49.62 8.60
N THR A 23 -5.96 -49.21 9.36
CA THR A 23 -5.30 -50.07 10.33
C THR A 23 -5.11 -49.31 11.63
N ASP A 24 -6.00 -49.63 12.57
CA ASP A 24 -5.79 -49.46 14.00
C ASP A 24 -4.55 -50.26 14.44
N VAL A 25 -3.60 -49.60 15.10
CA VAL A 25 -2.68 -50.28 16.04
C VAL A 25 -2.73 -49.54 17.36
N LYS A 26 -3.47 -50.16 18.28
CA LYS A 26 -3.60 -49.84 19.69
C LYS A 26 -2.36 -50.36 20.43
N ALA A 27 -1.58 -49.48 21.04
CA ALA A 27 -0.58 -49.83 22.05
C ALA A 27 -0.87 -49.04 23.34
N LYS A 28 -1.19 -49.77 24.41
CA LYS A 28 -1.41 -49.32 25.80
C LYS A 28 -0.03 -49.11 26.51
N PRO A 29 0.03 -48.56 27.74
CA PRO A 29 1.04 -47.57 28.11
C PRO A 29 2.12 -48.15 29.03
N SER A 30 3.29 -47.54 29.07
CA SER A 30 4.21 -47.71 30.20
C SER A 30 4.61 -46.34 30.73
N ALA A 31 4.32 -46.13 32.01
CA ALA A 31 4.65 -44.95 32.76
C ALA A 31 6.04 -45.13 33.36
N THR A 32 6.97 -44.21 33.10
CA THR A 32 7.86 -43.69 34.16
C THR A 32 8.46 -42.35 33.76
N ALA A 33 8.08 -41.34 34.55
CA ALA A 33 8.76 -40.09 34.86
C ALA A 33 9.97 -39.67 34.01
N ASN A 34 9.79 -38.56 33.26
CA ASN A 34 10.75 -37.47 33.34
C ASN A 34 10.04 -36.12 33.25
N LYS A 35 9.96 -35.49 34.43
CA LYS A 35 9.51 -34.13 34.69
C LYS A 35 10.54 -33.17 34.06
N ARG A 36 10.06 -32.15 33.34
CA ARG A 36 10.79 -31.03 32.68
C ARG A 36 11.06 -31.21 31.17
N ALA A 37 10.00 -31.14 30.37
CA ALA A 37 10.11 -30.70 28.98
C ALA A 37 8.85 -29.97 28.47
N ASP A 38 8.03 -29.39 29.35
CA ASP A 38 6.81 -28.64 28.97
C ASP A 38 6.97 -27.16 29.30
N ALA A 39 7.79 -26.44 28.51
CA ALA A 39 7.82 -24.96 28.56
C ALA A 39 8.40 -24.28 27.31
N ALA A 40 8.64 -24.99 26.20
CA ALA A 40 9.34 -24.40 25.05
C ALA A 40 8.87 -24.90 23.68
N ALA A 41 7.56 -25.06 23.46
CA ALA A 41 7.05 -25.37 22.13
C ALA A 41 5.58 -24.96 21.93
N ALA A 42 5.19 -23.75 22.32
CA ALA A 42 3.89 -23.20 21.95
C ALA A 42 3.87 -21.67 21.91
N LYS A 43 4.91 -21.03 21.38
CA LYS A 43 4.73 -19.73 20.72
C LYS A 43 4.18 -20.00 19.32
N ARG A 44 2.95 -20.52 19.25
CA ARG A 44 2.13 -20.38 18.05
C ARG A 44 2.11 -18.88 17.77
N LYS A 45 2.69 -18.46 16.64
CA LYS A 45 2.48 -17.12 16.09
C LYS A 45 0.98 -16.87 16.22
N ALA A 46 0.61 -15.86 17.00
CA ALA A 46 -0.76 -15.38 17.01
C ALA A 46 -1.20 -15.27 15.54
N PRO A 47 -2.39 -15.76 15.16
CA PRO A 47 -2.89 -15.55 13.81
C PRO A 47 -2.74 -14.05 13.53
N LEU A 48 -2.07 -13.70 12.42
CA LEU A 48 -2.14 -12.32 11.92
C LEU A 48 -3.62 -11.96 11.95
N GLN A 49 -3.98 -10.95 12.74
CA GLN A 49 -5.35 -10.49 12.79
C GLN A 49 -5.81 -10.30 11.35
N PRO A 50 -7.03 -10.76 11.00
CA PRO A 50 -7.54 -10.53 9.66
C PRO A 50 -7.44 -9.04 9.39
N VAL A 51 -6.53 -8.67 8.49
CA VAL A 51 -6.38 -7.29 8.05
C VAL A 51 -7.74 -6.97 7.45
N ALA A 52 -8.54 -6.16 8.14
CA ALA A 52 -9.87 -5.82 7.64
C ALA A 52 -9.71 -5.37 6.19
N THR A 53 -10.53 -5.92 5.31
CA THR A 53 -10.53 -5.59 3.89
C THR A 53 -10.67 -4.07 3.80
N ALA A 54 -9.70 -3.41 3.17
CA ALA A 54 -9.86 -2.00 2.84
C ALA A 54 -10.99 -1.94 1.82
N PRO A 55 -12.14 -1.30 2.12
CA PRO A 55 -13.21 -1.14 1.16
C PRO A 55 -12.67 -0.51 -0.12
N VAL A 56 -12.93 -1.20 -1.23
CA VAL A 56 -12.70 -0.71 -2.59
C VAL A 56 -14.01 -0.12 -3.09
N VAL A 57 -13.95 1.05 -3.72
CA VAL A 57 -15.11 1.77 -4.27
C VAL A 57 -14.85 2.12 -5.74
N THR A 58 -15.91 2.29 -6.53
CA THR A 58 -15.83 2.64 -7.96
C THR A 58 -16.42 4.02 -8.28
N ALA A 59 -16.81 4.77 -7.27
CA ALA A 59 -17.32 6.13 -7.37
C ALA A 59 -17.18 6.83 -6.00
N ALA A 60 -17.17 8.16 -6.01
CA ALA A 60 -17.30 8.95 -4.78
C ALA A 60 -18.65 8.69 -4.09
N GLY A 61 -18.74 8.97 -2.80
CA GLY A 61 -20.01 8.80 -2.10
C GLY A 61 -19.99 9.13 -0.61
N GLU A 62 -21.19 9.11 -0.03
CA GLU A 62 -21.35 9.41 1.39
C GLU A 62 -20.52 8.48 2.27
N GLY A 63 -19.85 9.07 3.26
CA GLY A 63 -18.99 8.33 4.18
C GLY A 63 -17.65 7.90 3.58
N GLN A 64 -17.30 8.32 2.36
CA GLN A 64 -16.00 8.03 1.73
C GLN A 64 -14.95 9.13 1.92
N ALA A 65 -15.26 10.19 2.68
CA ALA A 65 -14.26 11.20 3.04
C ALA A 65 -12.95 10.57 3.55
N GLY A 66 -11.84 10.95 2.92
CA GLY A 66 -10.50 10.43 3.16
C GLY A 66 -10.12 9.20 2.33
N PHE A 67 -10.99 8.68 1.46
CA PHE A 67 -10.62 7.63 0.51
C PHE A 67 -9.66 8.19 -0.53
N VAL A 68 -8.71 7.36 -0.95
CA VAL A 68 -7.76 7.69 -2.02
C VAL A 68 -8.28 7.11 -3.31
N HIS A 69 -8.49 7.96 -4.31
CA HIS A 69 -9.00 7.57 -5.61
C HIS A 69 -7.89 7.62 -6.64
N PHE A 70 -7.93 6.67 -7.57
CA PHE A 70 -6.96 6.47 -8.64
C PHE A 70 -7.63 6.74 -9.97
N TRP A 71 -6.95 7.51 -10.81
CA TRP A 71 -7.35 7.81 -12.18
C TRP A 71 -6.24 7.42 -13.14
N LEU A 72 -6.62 6.91 -14.30
CA LEU A 72 -5.77 6.96 -15.47
C LEU A 72 -5.98 8.33 -16.12
N ILE A 73 -4.90 9.09 -16.30
CA ILE A 73 -4.92 10.29 -17.13
C ILE A 73 -4.19 10.02 -18.44
N THR A 74 -4.70 10.58 -19.53
CA THR A 74 -4.01 10.61 -20.82
C THR A 74 -3.75 12.07 -21.17
N ALA A 75 -2.47 12.43 -21.26
CA ALA A 75 -2.01 13.76 -21.62
C ALA A 75 -2.33 14.08 -23.10
N PRO A 76 -2.27 15.36 -23.51
CA PRO A 76 -2.57 15.75 -24.89
C PRO A 76 -1.69 15.09 -25.96
N ASP A 77 -0.48 14.67 -25.59
CA ASP A 77 0.46 13.94 -26.45
C ASP A 77 0.21 12.41 -26.48
N GLY A 78 -0.76 11.93 -25.70
CA GLY A 78 -1.12 10.52 -25.59
C GLY A 78 -0.40 9.77 -24.47
N GLU A 79 0.52 10.40 -23.74
CA GLU A 79 1.18 9.76 -22.60
C GLU A 79 0.18 9.47 -21.47
N GLN A 80 0.33 8.30 -20.85
CA GLN A 80 -0.56 7.85 -19.79
C GLN A 80 0.15 7.84 -18.43
N GLU A 81 -0.55 8.31 -17.40
CA GLU A 81 -0.06 8.31 -16.03
C GLU A 81 -1.20 7.93 -15.07
N ILE A 82 -0.86 7.18 -14.02
CA ILE A 82 -1.76 6.98 -12.88
C ILE A 82 -1.64 8.16 -11.94
N GLN A 83 -2.76 8.84 -11.73
CA GLN A 83 -2.90 9.95 -10.81
C GLN A 83 -3.73 9.56 -9.59
N VAL A 84 -3.47 10.23 -8.48
CA VAL A 84 -4.19 10.00 -7.22
C VAL A 84 -4.71 11.29 -6.60
N GLY A 85 -5.90 11.19 -6.01
CA GLY A 85 -6.56 12.26 -5.27
C GLY A 85 -7.22 11.73 -4.01
N ILE A 86 -7.65 12.63 -3.13
CA ILE A 86 -8.33 12.26 -1.89
C ILE A 86 -9.73 12.88 -1.82
N GLU A 87 -10.73 12.08 -1.50
CA GLU A 87 -12.12 12.51 -1.41
C GLU A 87 -12.37 13.33 -0.14
N LEU A 88 -13.01 14.49 -0.31
CA LEU A 88 -13.40 15.41 0.76
C LEU A 88 -14.81 15.10 1.29
N PRO A 89 -15.20 15.66 2.45
CA PRO A 89 -16.54 15.46 3.01
C PRO A 89 -17.70 15.91 2.11
N ASP A 90 -17.44 16.85 1.20
CA ASP A 90 -18.38 17.35 0.20
C ASP A 90 -18.27 16.62 -1.15
N GLN A 91 -17.63 15.43 -1.16
CA GLN A 91 -17.45 14.54 -2.32
C GLN A 91 -16.61 15.14 -3.46
N ARG A 92 -16.02 16.33 -3.25
CA ARG A 92 -14.99 16.85 -4.14
C ARG A 92 -13.69 16.08 -3.95
N ILE A 93 -12.85 16.12 -4.97
CA ILE A 93 -11.51 15.55 -4.93
C ILE A 93 -10.51 16.66 -4.72
N ALA A 94 -9.68 16.51 -3.69
CA ALA A 94 -8.45 17.27 -3.60
C ALA A 94 -7.36 16.52 -4.36
N TRP A 95 -6.70 17.23 -5.28
CA TRP A 95 -5.78 16.62 -6.26
C TRP A 95 -4.61 17.56 -6.52
N SER A 96 -3.39 17.03 -6.69
CA SER A 96 -2.32 17.74 -7.39
C SER A 96 -2.27 17.26 -8.83
N PHE A 97 -2.56 18.13 -9.80
CA PHE A 97 -2.73 17.75 -11.21
C PHE A 97 -1.73 18.48 -12.11
N PRO A 98 -1.17 17.84 -13.16
CA PRO A 98 -0.24 18.46 -14.10
C PRO A 98 -0.73 19.83 -14.62
N GLY A 99 0.10 20.86 -14.46
CA GLY A 99 -0.21 22.24 -14.88
C GLY A 99 -1.23 23.01 -14.02
N LEU A 100 -1.98 22.36 -13.12
CA LEU A 100 -2.88 23.03 -12.17
C LEU A 100 -2.31 23.08 -10.74
N GLY A 101 -1.48 22.11 -10.37
CA GLY A 101 -1.01 21.92 -9.00
C GLY A 101 -2.12 21.46 -8.06
N VAL A 102 -1.95 21.74 -6.77
CA VAL A 102 -2.88 21.34 -5.71
C VAL A 102 -4.15 22.18 -5.75
N HIS A 103 -5.27 21.54 -6.10
CA HIS A 103 -6.57 22.18 -6.24
C HIS A 103 -7.71 21.25 -5.80
N LEU A 104 -8.93 21.79 -5.79
CA LEU A 104 -10.16 21.04 -5.53
C LEU A 104 -10.99 20.98 -6.80
N ALA A 105 -11.44 19.79 -7.17
CA ALA A 105 -12.30 19.55 -8.32
C ALA A 105 -13.54 18.75 -7.91
N PRO A 106 -14.66 18.84 -8.65
CA PRO A 106 -15.71 17.83 -8.58
C PRO A 106 -15.14 16.43 -8.84
N PHE A 107 -15.83 15.39 -8.37
CA PHE A 107 -15.49 14.03 -8.76
C PHE A 107 -15.74 13.83 -10.27
N ILE A 108 -14.75 13.31 -10.99
CA ILE A 108 -14.84 13.02 -12.42
C ILE A 108 -14.67 11.51 -12.60
N ALA A 109 -15.74 10.82 -13.00
CA ALA A 109 -15.69 9.38 -13.27
C ALA A 109 -15.00 9.09 -14.62
N ASP A 110 -15.36 9.85 -15.64
CA ASP A 110 -14.76 9.81 -16.97
C ASP A 110 -14.97 11.19 -17.61
N GLY A 111 -14.02 11.66 -18.41
CA GLY A 111 -14.16 12.93 -19.12
C GLY A 111 -12.82 13.60 -19.40
N GLU A 112 -12.81 14.93 -19.36
CA GLU A 112 -11.65 15.75 -19.67
C GLU A 112 -11.43 16.84 -18.62
N VAL A 113 -10.16 17.15 -18.36
CA VAL A 113 -9.73 18.30 -17.56
C VAL A 113 -9.00 19.27 -18.48
N ASP A 114 -9.50 20.50 -18.57
CA ASP A 114 -8.85 21.60 -19.27
C ASP A 114 -7.79 22.26 -18.37
N VAL A 115 -6.55 22.21 -18.81
CA VAL A 115 -5.41 22.89 -18.20
C VAL A 115 -4.87 23.92 -19.18
N HIS A 116 -5.39 25.14 -19.10
CA HIS A 116 -4.94 26.27 -19.91
C HIS A 116 -4.98 26.00 -21.44
N GLY A 117 -6.06 25.35 -21.91
CA GLY A 117 -6.25 24.96 -23.30
C GLY A 117 -5.66 23.60 -23.67
N ARG A 118 -5.07 22.87 -22.71
CA ARG A 118 -4.58 21.50 -22.87
C ARG A 118 -5.56 20.53 -22.21
N TYR A 119 -6.14 19.65 -23.01
CA TYR A 119 -7.14 18.69 -22.55
C TYR A 119 -6.48 17.38 -22.14
N TYR A 120 -6.69 16.99 -20.89
CA TYR A 120 -6.29 15.70 -20.36
C TYR A 120 -7.51 14.81 -20.25
N LYS A 121 -7.49 13.63 -20.87
CA LYS A 121 -8.55 12.64 -20.65
C LYS A 121 -8.36 12.01 -19.29
N VAL A 122 -9.43 11.83 -18.54
CA VAL A 122 -9.41 11.25 -17.21
C VAL A 122 -10.40 10.11 -17.13
N GLN A 123 -9.97 9.00 -16.53
CA GLN A 123 -10.80 7.84 -16.27
C GLN A 123 -10.57 7.36 -14.85
N HIS A 124 -11.61 7.38 -14.02
CA HIS A 124 -11.57 6.84 -12.67
C HIS A 124 -11.45 5.32 -12.73
N LEU A 125 -10.53 4.78 -11.92
CA LEU A 125 -10.28 3.35 -11.86
C LEU A 125 -10.94 2.74 -10.63
N TYR A 126 -10.63 3.30 -9.45
CA TYR A 126 -11.12 2.82 -8.15
C TYR A 126 -10.76 3.80 -7.04
N GLY A 127 -11.37 3.63 -5.87
CA GLY A 127 -11.01 4.28 -4.62
C GLY A 127 -10.72 3.26 -3.53
N LEU A 128 -9.80 3.60 -2.64
CA LEU A 128 -9.33 2.76 -1.54
C LEU A 128 -9.41 3.50 -0.21
N ARG A 129 -9.96 2.83 0.79
CA ARG A 129 -9.92 3.31 2.17
C ARG A 129 -8.49 3.17 2.73
N PRO A 130 -7.83 4.25 3.17
CA PRO A 130 -6.42 4.16 3.56
C PRO A 130 -6.16 3.53 4.92
N HIS A 131 -7.17 3.49 5.79
CA HIS A 131 -7.05 2.86 7.11
C HIS A 131 -8.18 1.87 7.35
N ALA A 132 -7.83 0.62 7.65
CA ALA A 132 -8.78 -0.41 8.04
C ALA A 132 -9.60 -0.02 9.30
N GLY A 133 -8.96 0.59 10.29
CA GLY A 133 -9.60 0.94 11.56
C GLY A 133 -10.48 2.20 11.47
N ASP A 134 -11.71 2.14 12.01
CA ASP A 134 -12.63 3.29 12.03
C ASP A 134 -12.10 4.46 12.85
N ALA A 135 -11.38 4.20 13.94
CA ALA A 135 -10.75 5.26 14.74
C ALA A 135 -9.74 6.07 13.92
N ALA A 136 -8.89 5.40 13.15
CA ALA A 136 -7.92 6.05 12.27
C ALA A 136 -8.61 6.83 11.15
N MET A 137 -9.68 6.29 10.54
CA MET A 137 -10.48 7.04 9.57
C MET A 137 -11.16 8.25 10.17
N ARG A 138 -11.71 8.18 11.39
CA ARG A 138 -12.30 9.34 12.07
C ARG A 138 -11.26 10.43 12.30
N THR A 139 -10.06 10.06 12.76
CA THR A 139 -8.95 11.00 12.93
C THR A 139 -8.55 11.65 11.60
N LEU A 140 -8.41 10.86 10.53
CA LEU A 140 -8.11 11.38 9.19
C LEU A 140 -9.18 12.38 8.74
N ARG A 141 -10.46 12.01 8.81
CA ARG A 141 -11.59 12.86 8.40
C ARG A 141 -11.64 14.17 9.18
N GLY A 142 -11.42 14.13 10.49
CA GLY A 142 -11.39 15.32 11.34
C GLY A 142 -10.26 16.29 10.99
N ALA A 143 -9.15 15.81 10.44
CA ALA A 143 -8.00 16.63 10.06
C ALA A 143 -7.95 16.97 8.56
N LEU A 144 -8.78 16.32 7.73
CA LEU A 144 -8.64 16.30 6.27
C LEU A 144 -8.68 17.71 5.66
N MET A 145 -9.71 18.48 5.97
CA MET A 145 -9.87 19.83 5.42
C MET A 145 -8.73 20.76 5.82
N GLN A 146 -8.23 20.66 7.05
CA GLN A 146 -7.09 21.46 7.50
C GLN A 146 -5.83 21.14 6.68
N ARG A 147 -5.54 19.84 6.47
CA ARG A 147 -4.36 19.38 5.72
C ARG A 147 -4.40 19.85 4.26
N VAL A 148 -5.57 19.73 3.63
CA VAL A 148 -5.78 20.08 2.22
C VAL A 148 -5.80 21.60 2.00
N THR A 149 -6.56 22.34 2.81
CA THR A 149 -6.79 23.78 2.60
C THR A 149 -5.49 24.59 2.64
N ALA A 150 -4.53 24.20 3.48
CA ALA A 150 -3.24 24.88 3.57
C ALA A 150 -2.44 24.81 2.25
N LEU A 151 -2.52 23.67 1.55
CA LEU A 151 -1.80 23.44 0.29
C LEU A 151 -2.53 24.10 -0.89
N VAL A 152 -3.86 23.98 -0.93
CA VAL A 152 -4.70 24.65 -1.94
C VAL A 152 -4.56 26.17 -1.87
N ARG A 153 -4.61 26.77 -0.67
CA ARG A 153 -4.47 28.23 -0.50
C ARG A 153 -3.10 28.75 -0.94
N LYS A 154 -2.06 27.94 -0.77
CA LYS A 154 -0.70 28.26 -1.22
C LYS A 154 -0.53 28.11 -2.73
N ARG A 155 -1.51 27.54 -3.45
CA ARG A 155 -1.43 27.23 -4.88
C ARG A 155 -0.14 26.46 -5.21
N VAL A 156 0.14 25.44 -4.40
CA VAL A 156 1.34 24.62 -4.58
C VAL A 156 1.33 24.02 -5.99
N PRO A 157 2.32 24.31 -6.85
CA PRO A 157 2.36 23.82 -8.23
C PRO A 157 2.61 22.31 -8.29
N TYR A 158 2.28 21.72 -9.44
CA TYR A 158 2.64 20.33 -9.74
C TYR A 158 4.16 20.22 -9.96
N CYS A 159 4.77 19.12 -9.51
CA CYS A 159 6.18 18.88 -9.81
C CYS A 159 6.36 18.42 -11.25
N GLU A 160 6.97 19.25 -12.08
CA GLU A 160 7.42 18.83 -13.42
C GLU A 160 8.78 18.11 -13.32
N LEU A 161 8.94 17.01 -14.05
CA LEU A 161 10.13 16.15 -14.03
C LEU A 161 11.45 16.88 -14.34
N ASN A 162 11.38 18.04 -15.00
CA ASN A 162 12.55 18.82 -15.44
C ASN A 162 12.59 20.25 -14.85
N GLY A 163 11.68 20.60 -13.94
CA GLY A 163 11.61 21.93 -13.35
C GLY A 163 12.53 22.09 -12.15
N VAL A 164 13.60 22.88 -12.27
CA VAL A 164 14.32 23.38 -11.09
C VAL A 164 13.41 24.41 -10.43
N THR A 165 12.68 24.01 -9.39
CA THR A 165 11.84 24.92 -8.63
C THR A 165 12.53 25.28 -7.32
N ALA A 166 12.76 26.58 -7.09
CA ALA A 166 13.19 27.09 -5.80
C ALA A 166 12.07 27.04 -4.74
N GLU A 167 10.84 26.80 -5.19
CA GLU A 167 9.61 26.76 -4.40
C GLU A 167 9.09 25.33 -4.26
N LEU A 168 8.30 25.08 -3.21
CA LEU A 168 7.64 23.80 -2.98
C LEU A 168 6.72 23.46 -4.17
N CYS A 169 6.93 22.30 -4.79
CA CYS A 169 5.99 21.64 -5.70
C CYS A 169 5.46 20.34 -5.08
N MET A 170 4.38 19.78 -5.63
CA MET A 170 3.88 18.44 -5.25
C MET A 170 3.41 17.64 -6.46
N SER A 171 3.91 16.42 -6.62
CA SER A 171 3.23 15.41 -7.45
C SER A 171 1.92 14.96 -6.79
N CYS A 172 1.06 14.26 -7.53
CA CYS A 172 -0.17 13.70 -6.97
C CYS A 172 0.11 12.74 -5.81
N MET A 173 1.11 11.89 -5.97
CA MET A 173 1.60 10.98 -4.94
C MET A 173 2.13 11.74 -3.73
N GLY A 174 2.97 12.76 -3.93
CA GLY A 174 3.51 13.59 -2.85
C GLY A 174 2.42 14.30 -2.06
N PHE A 175 1.41 14.85 -2.76
CA PHE A 175 0.26 15.49 -2.15
C PHE A 175 -0.56 14.52 -1.29
N VAL A 176 -1.02 13.40 -1.86
CA VAL A 176 -1.83 12.41 -1.11
C VAL A 176 -1.03 11.85 0.07
N SER A 177 0.26 11.58 -0.12
CA SER A 177 1.14 11.11 0.97
C SER A 177 1.26 12.12 2.10
N GLN A 178 1.39 13.41 1.79
CA GLN A 178 1.43 14.46 2.82
C GLN A 178 0.09 14.56 3.58
N VAL A 179 -1.03 14.32 2.89
CA VAL A 179 -2.35 14.31 3.53
C VAL A 179 -2.52 13.08 4.43
N LEU A 180 -2.07 11.89 4.03
CA LEU A 180 -2.18 10.67 4.83
C LEU A 180 -1.16 10.63 5.98
N PHE A 181 0.09 10.97 5.69
CA PHE A 181 1.25 10.87 6.57
C PHE A 181 1.94 12.23 6.70
N PRO A 182 1.32 13.22 7.37
CA PRO A 182 1.86 14.56 7.44
C PRO A 182 3.24 14.54 8.11
N GLY A 183 4.25 15.02 7.39
CA GLY A 183 5.59 15.20 7.95
C GLY A 183 5.78 16.54 8.63
N ARG A 184 7.02 16.78 9.07
CA ARG A 184 7.41 18.00 9.79
C ARG A 184 7.30 19.25 8.93
N THR A 185 7.50 19.09 7.61
CA THR A 185 7.33 20.17 6.64
C THR A 185 6.34 19.72 5.57
N PRO A 186 5.72 20.66 4.83
CA PRO A 186 4.87 20.31 3.70
C PRO A 186 5.62 19.60 2.56
N ALA A 187 6.94 19.72 2.48
CA ALA A 187 7.74 19.16 1.41
C ALA A 187 7.94 17.64 1.51
N TYR A 188 7.81 17.06 2.70
CA TYR A 188 8.15 15.66 2.94
C TYR A 188 7.09 14.98 3.80
N ALA A 189 6.45 13.96 3.25
CA ALA A 189 5.57 13.07 4.00
C ALA A 189 6.40 12.20 4.96
N ASN A 190 5.85 11.93 6.13
CA ASN A 190 6.45 11.05 7.13
C ASN A 190 5.99 9.61 6.92
N PHE A 191 6.48 8.99 5.84
CA PHE A 191 6.09 7.64 5.47
C PHE A 191 6.32 6.62 6.60
N PRO A 192 5.42 5.64 6.75
CA PRO A 192 5.64 4.46 7.58
C PRO A 192 6.95 3.75 7.22
N ARG A 193 7.61 3.14 8.21
CA ARG A 193 8.90 2.46 8.00
C ARG A 193 8.82 1.27 7.04
N ASP A 194 7.66 0.66 6.95
CA ASP A 194 7.32 -0.47 6.09
C ASP A 194 6.72 -0.03 4.75
N PHE A 195 6.75 1.27 4.43
CA PHE A 195 6.22 1.76 3.15
C PHE A 195 7.10 1.24 1.98
N PRO A 196 6.51 0.58 0.96
CA PRO A 196 7.24 -0.05 -0.12
C PRO A 196 7.97 0.95 -1.03
N ARG A 197 8.99 0.47 -1.73
CA ARG A 197 9.83 1.22 -2.67
C ARG A 197 10.20 0.35 -3.88
N ILE A 198 9.22 0.03 -4.72
CA ILE A 198 9.39 -0.93 -5.82
C ILE A 198 10.16 -0.35 -7.02
N ALA A 199 10.20 0.98 -7.15
CA ALA A 199 10.89 1.67 -8.24
C ALA A 199 12.32 2.14 -7.89
N GLY A 200 12.79 1.82 -6.68
CA GLY A 200 14.12 2.21 -6.18
C GLY A 200 14.08 3.03 -4.90
N ALA A 201 15.25 3.29 -4.32
CA ALA A 201 15.37 3.89 -2.99
C ALA A 201 15.06 5.40 -2.96
N ASP A 202 15.11 6.09 -4.09
CA ASP A 202 15.20 7.56 -4.14
C ASP A 202 13.85 8.27 -4.19
N TYR A 203 12.77 7.58 -4.60
CA TYR A 203 11.44 8.17 -4.71
C TYR A 203 10.33 7.13 -4.46
N HIS A 204 9.13 7.64 -4.19
CA HIS A 204 7.92 6.84 -4.00
C HIS A 204 6.96 7.05 -5.18
N THR A 205 6.33 5.99 -5.65
CA THR A 205 5.38 6.02 -6.77
C THR A 205 3.94 5.87 -6.32
N THR A 206 2.98 6.12 -7.23
CA THR A 206 1.56 5.81 -7.00
C THR A 206 1.32 4.30 -6.84
N GLU A 207 2.18 3.46 -7.44
CA GLU A 207 2.19 2.01 -7.28
C GLU A 207 2.62 1.61 -5.85
N ASP A 208 3.63 2.25 -5.27
CA ASP A 208 4.02 2.03 -3.87
C ASP A 208 2.85 2.34 -2.93
N LEU A 209 2.15 3.44 -3.18
CA LEU A 209 0.95 3.79 -2.41
C LEU A 209 -0.12 2.70 -2.55
N LEU A 210 -0.40 2.25 -3.78
CA LEU A 210 -1.38 1.19 -4.02
C LEU A 210 -1.04 -0.09 -3.23
N LEU A 211 0.22 -0.53 -3.27
CA LEU A 211 0.69 -1.69 -2.52
C LEU A 211 0.57 -1.49 -1.00
N TYR A 212 0.86 -0.28 -0.52
CA TYR A 212 0.72 0.07 0.89
C TYR A 212 -0.75 0.06 1.35
N LEU A 213 -1.65 0.72 0.60
CA LEU A 213 -3.07 0.84 0.95
C LEU A 213 -3.80 -0.51 0.94
N THR A 214 -3.35 -1.43 0.09
CA THR A 214 -3.90 -2.79 0.02
C THR A 214 -3.34 -3.74 1.09
N GLY A 215 -2.23 -3.34 1.71
CA GLY A 215 -1.53 -4.09 2.76
C GLY A 215 -0.72 -5.28 2.22
N LEU A 216 -0.46 -5.33 0.91
CA LEU A 216 0.28 -6.44 0.29
C LEU A 216 1.74 -6.48 0.74
N HIS A 217 2.32 -5.31 1.05
CA HIS A 217 3.69 -5.17 1.54
C HIS A 217 3.92 -5.88 2.88
N ALA A 218 2.88 -6.02 3.70
CA ALA A 218 2.97 -6.65 5.02
C ALA A 218 2.86 -8.20 4.97
N LEU A 219 2.65 -8.78 3.80
CA LEU A 219 2.41 -10.21 3.63
C LEU A 219 3.70 -10.97 3.30
N PRO A 220 3.89 -12.16 3.90
CA PRO A 220 5.18 -12.85 3.91
C PRO A 220 5.56 -13.50 2.57
N ASP A 221 4.57 -13.85 1.75
CA ASP A 221 4.80 -14.61 0.52
C ASP A 221 3.74 -14.32 -0.55
N MET A 222 4.04 -14.75 -1.78
CA MET A 222 3.16 -14.55 -2.94
C MET A 222 1.80 -15.23 -2.80
N ALA A 223 1.72 -16.38 -2.13
CA ALA A 223 0.45 -17.07 -1.95
C ALA A 223 -0.48 -16.29 -1.00
N ALA A 224 0.08 -15.67 0.05
CA ALA A 224 -0.65 -14.77 0.94
C ALA A 224 -1.11 -13.51 0.21
N ARG A 225 -0.25 -12.91 -0.63
CA ARG A 225 -0.61 -11.76 -1.47
C ARG A 225 -1.74 -12.08 -2.43
N GLN A 226 -1.69 -13.23 -3.12
CA GLN A 226 -2.77 -13.62 -4.05
C GLN A 226 -4.10 -13.84 -3.32
N ARG A 227 -4.09 -14.47 -2.14
CA ARG A 227 -5.30 -14.60 -1.31
C ARG A 227 -5.84 -13.24 -0.88
N ARG A 228 -4.96 -12.28 -0.56
CA ARG A 228 -5.36 -10.91 -0.22
C ARG A 228 -5.95 -10.17 -1.41
N ILE A 229 -5.35 -10.26 -2.60
CA ILE A 229 -5.86 -9.66 -3.84
C ILE A 229 -7.28 -10.16 -4.12
N ALA A 230 -7.48 -11.48 -4.07
CA ALA A 230 -8.80 -12.09 -4.26
C ALA A 230 -9.81 -11.63 -3.19
N ALA A 231 -9.37 -11.49 -1.92
CA ALA A 231 -10.23 -11.03 -0.83
C ALA A 231 -10.58 -9.54 -0.90
N LEU A 232 -9.69 -8.69 -1.45
CA LEU A 232 -9.96 -7.27 -1.66
C LEU A 232 -11.10 -7.05 -2.65
N GLY A 233 -11.20 -7.92 -3.67
CA GLY A 233 -12.16 -7.75 -4.76
C GLY A 233 -11.94 -6.44 -5.51
N GLY A 234 -13.01 -5.86 -6.04
CA GLY A 234 -12.95 -4.62 -6.83
C GLY A 234 -12.91 -4.86 -8.34
N PRO A 235 -12.71 -3.80 -9.13
CA PRO A 235 -12.77 -3.87 -10.59
C PRO A 235 -11.57 -4.65 -11.17
N PRO A 236 -11.70 -5.22 -12.38
CA PRO A 236 -10.62 -5.97 -13.05
C PRO A 236 -9.30 -5.19 -13.12
N ALA A 237 -9.36 -3.89 -13.42
CA ALA A 237 -8.17 -3.03 -13.48
C ALA A 237 -7.35 -3.04 -12.18
N LEU A 238 -8.01 -3.04 -11.02
CA LEU A 238 -7.33 -3.16 -9.72
C LEU A 238 -6.68 -4.53 -9.56
N GLN A 239 -7.40 -5.60 -9.93
CA GLN A 239 -6.92 -6.98 -9.77
C GLN A 239 -5.70 -7.25 -10.65
N GLU A 240 -5.75 -6.81 -11.90
CA GLU A 240 -4.64 -6.90 -12.87
C GLU A 240 -3.42 -6.12 -12.39
N GLU A 241 -3.62 -4.89 -11.92
CA GLU A 241 -2.54 -4.04 -11.43
C GLU A 241 -1.88 -4.62 -10.18
N LEU A 242 -2.65 -5.09 -9.20
CA LEU A 242 -2.08 -5.73 -8.00
C LEU A 242 -1.35 -7.04 -8.34
N ALA A 243 -1.86 -7.82 -9.30
CA ALA A 243 -1.19 -9.03 -9.76
C ALA A 243 0.15 -8.69 -10.45
N ARG A 244 0.19 -7.63 -11.26
CA ARG A 244 1.41 -7.12 -11.91
C ARG A 244 2.45 -6.62 -10.89
N LEU A 245 2.02 -5.90 -9.86
CA LEU A 245 2.91 -5.26 -8.88
C LEU A 245 3.40 -6.20 -7.76
N SER A 246 2.65 -7.25 -7.43
CA SER A 246 2.97 -8.14 -6.31
C SER A 246 4.35 -8.83 -6.35
N PRO A 247 4.89 -9.22 -7.53
CA PRO A 247 6.23 -9.80 -7.62
C PRO A 247 7.34 -8.86 -7.12
N TYR A 248 7.19 -7.54 -7.32
CA TYR A 248 8.20 -6.55 -6.90
C TYR A 248 8.36 -6.44 -5.38
N LEU A 249 7.39 -6.93 -4.60
CA LEU A 249 7.49 -6.99 -3.14
C LEU A 249 8.28 -8.23 -2.65
N ALA A 250 8.65 -9.16 -3.52
CA ALA A 250 9.36 -10.38 -3.13
C ALA A 250 10.87 -10.12 -2.87
N ASP A 251 11.43 -9.05 -3.42
CA ASP A 251 12.87 -8.80 -3.41
C ASP A 251 13.38 -8.12 -2.12
N GLU A 252 12.50 -7.66 -1.22
CA GLU A 252 12.88 -6.88 -0.02
C GLU A 252 12.50 -7.50 1.33
N VAL A 253 12.49 -8.83 1.47
CA VAL A 253 12.44 -9.42 2.82
C VAL A 253 13.85 -9.88 3.23
N PRO A 254 14.68 -9.01 3.85
CA PRO A 254 15.78 -9.51 4.64
C PRO A 254 15.14 -10.27 5.80
N THR A 255 15.12 -11.60 5.66
CA THR A 255 14.73 -12.53 6.70
C THR A 255 15.47 -12.14 7.98
N VAL A 256 14.73 -11.62 8.97
CA VAL A 256 15.27 -11.30 10.31
C VAL A 256 15.50 -12.62 11.05
N THR A 257 16.44 -13.42 10.56
CA THR A 257 16.92 -14.66 11.18
C THR A 257 18.44 -14.81 11.12
N ALA A 258 19.17 -13.83 10.60
CA ALA A 258 20.64 -13.80 10.62
C ALA A 258 21.19 -12.64 11.48
N ARG A 259 20.80 -12.57 12.75
CA ARG A 259 21.62 -11.88 13.76
C ARG A 259 21.73 -12.70 15.03
N ALA A 260 22.07 -13.98 14.87
CA ALA A 260 22.69 -14.74 15.92
C ALA A 260 24.20 -14.44 15.92
N LYS A 261 24.67 -13.87 17.04
CA LYS A 261 26.07 -13.79 17.50
C LYS A 261 27.01 -12.84 16.75
N ALA A 262 26.92 -11.56 17.09
CA ALA A 262 28.13 -10.74 17.23
C ALA A 262 28.14 -10.15 18.64
N THR A 263 28.82 -10.84 19.56
CA THR A 263 29.22 -10.29 20.87
C THR A 263 30.16 -9.12 20.64
N VAL A 264 29.61 -7.91 20.66
CA VAL A 264 30.42 -6.68 20.70
C VAL A 264 31.00 -6.56 22.11
N LYS A 265 32.31 -6.81 22.24
CA LYS A 265 33.08 -6.42 23.44
C LYS A 265 32.97 -4.91 23.60
N ARG A 266 32.32 -4.50 24.68
CA ARG A 266 32.15 -3.10 25.07
C ARG A 266 33.53 -2.55 25.50
N PRO A 267 34.02 -1.44 24.94
CA PRO A 267 35.26 -0.82 25.43
C PRO A 267 35.03 -0.22 26.83
N PRO A 268 36.06 -0.19 27.70
CA PRO A 268 35.93 0.28 29.06
C PRO A 268 35.62 1.78 29.12
N ARG A 269 34.68 2.14 30.00
CA ARG A 269 34.34 3.53 30.34
C ARG A 269 35.56 4.22 30.98
N PRO A 270 35.98 5.42 30.54
CA PRO A 270 36.90 6.25 31.31
C PRO A 270 36.19 6.69 32.60
N GLY A 271 36.86 6.49 33.75
CA GLY A 271 36.39 6.91 35.06
C GLY A 271 36.35 8.44 35.24
N PRO A 272 35.72 8.92 36.33
CA PRO A 272 35.51 10.34 36.58
C PRO A 272 36.84 11.01 36.98
N LYS A 273 37.22 12.10 36.31
CA LYS A 273 38.30 12.97 36.79
C LYS A 273 37.70 13.97 37.78
N SER A 274 38.03 13.77 39.05
CA SER A 274 37.83 14.73 40.14
C SER A 274 38.48 16.08 39.85
N ALA A 275 37.80 17.14 40.27
CA ALA A 275 38.27 18.51 40.30
C ALA A 275 39.43 18.71 41.29
N VAL A 276 40.48 19.47 40.93
CA VAL A 276 41.32 20.23 41.88
C VAL A 276 41.97 21.47 41.20
N ARG A 277 41.60 22.63 41.75
CA ARG A 277 42.30 23.93 42.00
C ARG A 277 43.00 24.74 40.90
N ARG A 278 42.56 26.01 40.83
CA ARG A 278 43.34 27.23 40.52
C ARG A 278 44.56 27.40 41.43
N ALA A 279 45.64 27.93 40.86
CA ALA A 279 46.54 28.90 41.51
C ALA A 279 47.34 29.67 40.43
N GLY A 280 47.54 30.97 40.63
CA GLY A 280 48.48 31.82 39.88
C GLY A 280 47.82 32.71 38.85
#